data_AF-A0A7X6TSN9-F1
#
_entry.id   AF-A0A7X6TSN9-F1
#
_cell.length_a   1.000
_cell.length_b   1.000
_cell.length_c   1.000
_cell.angle_alpha   90.00
_cell.angle_beta   90.00
_cell.angle_gamma   90.00
#
_symmetry.space_group_name_H-M   'P 1'
#
loop_
_entity.id
_entity.type
_entity.pdbx_description
1 polymer ?
#
loop_
_entity_poly.entity_id
_entity_poly.type
_entity_poly.pdbx_seq_one_letter_code
_entity_poly.pdbx_strand_id
1 'polypeptide(L)'
;MVIFNEFKKMLKKNIRDYGMFIALFAIMLVFSILSNGVFMSPRNISNLINSMGYIAVLAVGMTLVLIIKHIDLSVGYISGFLGAVAAVLLTSWDLPVVITIPAVLILGVG
;
A
#
# COMPACT_ATOMS: atom_id res chain seq x y z
N MET A 1 -31.70 -15.69 -16.70
CA MET A 1 -30.51 -15.88 -17.58
C MET A 1 -30.04 -14.58 -18.23
N VAL A 2 -30.92 -13.61 -18.55
CA VAL A 2 -30.56 -12.30 -19.14
C VAL A 2 -29.72 -11.41 -18.21
N ILE A 3 -30.07 -11.35 -16.92
CA ILE A 3 -29.38 -10.52 -15.91
C ILE A 3 -27.89 -10.85 -15.80
N PHE A 4 -27.54 -12.14 -15.85
CA PHE A 4 -26.15 -12.59 -15.73
C PHE A 4 -25.31 -12.19 -16.95
N ASN A 5 -25.91 -12.22 -18.14
CA ASN A 5 -25.24 -11.80 -19.37
C ASN A 5 -25.09 -10.27 -19.46
N GLU A 6 -26.08 -9.51 -19.00
CA GLU A 6 -26.02 -8.05 -18.87
C GLU A 6 -24.91 -7.62 -17.89
N PHE A 7 -24.85 -8.25 -16.71
CA PHE A 7 -23.81 -8.01 -15.71
C PHE A 7 -22.40 -8.31 -16.25
N LYS A 8 -22.25 -9.42 -16.98
CA LYS A 8 -20.98 -9.78 -17.63
C LYS A 8 -20.58 -8.79 -18.72
N LYS A 9 -21.55 -8.21 -19.45
CA LYS A 9 -21.32 -7.19 -20.49
C LYS A 9 -20.91 -5.84 -19.87
N MET A 10 -21.56 -5.42 -18.78
CA MET A 10 -21.20 -4.22 -18.02
C MET A 10 -19.82 -4.34 -17.37
N LEU A 11 -19.54 -5.49 -16.75
CA LEU A 11 -18.21 -5.80 -16.21
C LEU A 11 -17.16 -5.71 -17.32
N LYS A 12 -17.36 -6.32 -18.49
CA LYS A 12 -16.36 -6.34 -19.56
C LYS A 12 -16.10 -4.96 -20.20
N LYS A 13 -17.08 -4.06 -20.19
CA LYS A 13 -16.95 -2.69 -20.75
C LYS A 13 -16.22 -1.73 -19.80
N ASN A 14 -16.35 -1.91 -18.49
CA ASN A 14 -15.72 -1.06 -17.46
C ASN A 14 -14.72 -1.81 -16.56
N ILE A 15 -14.26 -3.00 -16.96
CA ILE A 15 -13.37 -3.84 -16.13
C ILE A 15 -12.06 -3.14 -15.79
N ARG A 16 -11.66 -2.16 -16.61
CA ARG A 16 -10.44 -1.38 -16.41
C ARG A 16 -10.60 -0.36 -15.29
N ASP A 17 -11.78 0.25 -15.15
CA ASP A 17 -12.08 1.24 -14.11
C ASP A 17 -12.35 0.54 -12.77
N TYR A 18 -13.00 -0.63 -12.81
CA TYR A 18 -13.25 -1.45 -11.62
C TYR A 18 -12.14 -2.45 -11.30
N GLY A 19 -11.09 -2.52 -12.13
CA GLY A 19 -10.03 -3.53 -12.03
C GLY A 19 -9.32 -3.52 -10.68
N MET A 20 -9.07 -2.32 -10.13
CA MET A 20 -8.46 -2.17 -8.81
C MET A 20 -9.36 -2.71 -7.69
N PHE A 21 -10.66 -2.41 -7.72
CA PHE A 21 -11.62 -2.92 -6.74
C PHE A 21 -11.77 -4.44 -6.85
N ILE A 22 -11.84 -4.97 -8.08
CA ILE A 22 -11.89 -6.41 -8.34
C ILE A 22 -10.64 -7.10 -7.80
N ALA A 23 -9.45 -6.54 -8.05
CA ALA A 23 -8.19 -7.05 -7.54
C ALA A 23 -8.14 -7.02 -6.00
N LEU A 24 -8.59 -5.93 -5.38
CA LEU A 24 -8.68 -5.81 -3.93
C LEU A 24 -9.58 -6.89 -3.33
N PHE A 25 -10.80 -7.05 -3.86
CA PHE A 25 -11.73 -8.08 -3.38
C PHE A 25 -11.17 -9.50 -3.58
N ALA A 26 -10.53 -9.76 -4.72
CA ALA A 26 -9.90 -11.05 -4.99
C ALA A 26 -8.79 -11.36 -3.98
N ILE A 27 -7.91 -10.40 -3.72
CA ILE A 27 -6.83 -10.50 -2.72
C ILE A 27 -7.42 -10.75 -1.33
N MET A 28 -8.40 -9.95 -0.91
CA MET A 28 -9.06 -10.09 0.39
C MET A 28 -9.68 -11.49 0.57
N LEU A 29 -10.33 -12.02 -0.47
CA LEU A 29 -10.98 -13.32 -0.44
C LEU A 29 -9.94 -14.45 -0.35
N VAL A 30 -8.90 -14.40 -1.20
CA VAL A 30 -7.81 -15.38 -1.20
C VAL A 30 -7.11 -15.43 0.17
N PHE A 31 -6.71 -14.27 0.71
CA PHE A 31 -6.05 -14.23 2.01
C PHE A 31 -6.99 -14.59 3.16
N SER A 32 -8.29 -14.29 3.07
CA SER A 32 -9.27 -14.74 4.06
C SER A 32 -9.40 -16.26 4.09
N ILE A 33 -9.47 -16.92 2.93
CA ILE A 33 -9.52 -18.40 2.86
C ILE A 33 -8.22 -19.01 3.36
N LEU A 34 -7.07 -18.56 2.86
CA LEU A 34 -5.76 -19.09 3.24
C LEU A 34 -5.43 -18.90 4.72
N SER A 35 -5.96 -17.84 5.34
CA SER A 35 -5.75 -17.54 6.76
C SER A 35 -6.83 -18.08 7.69
N ASN A 36 -7.77 -18.91 7.20
CA ASN A 36 -8.92 -19.40 7.97
C ASN A 36 -9.74 -18.26 8.61
N GLY A 37 -9.92 -17.14 7.90
CA GLY A 37 -10.69 -15.98 8.33
C GLY A 37 -9.94 -15.00 9.26
N VAL A 38 -8.69 -15.29 9.63
CA VAL A 38 -7.88 -14.41 10.51
C VAL A 38 -7.60 -13.06 9.83
N PHE A 39 -7.41 -13.04 8.51
CA PHE A 39 -7.19 -11.81 7.74
C PHE A 39 -8.35 -10.80 7.88
N MET A 40 -9.60 -11.28 7.90
CA MET A 40 -10.79 -10.43 8.09
C MET A 40 -11.24 -10.34 9.55
N SER A 41 -10.42 -10.80 10.49
CA SER A 41 -10.77 -10.72 11.91
C SER A 41 -10.92 -9.27 12.35
N PRO A 42 -11.82 -8.96 13.31
CA PRO A 42 -12.00 -7.60 13.83
C PRO A 42 -10.68 -6.99 14.32
N ARG A 43 -9.83 -7.81 14.95
CA ARG A 43 -8.50 -7.39 15.40
C ARG A 43 -7.61 -6.95 14.25
N ASN A 44 -7.54 -7.73 13.16
CA ASN A 44 -6.71 -7.37 12.02
C ASN A 44 -7.24 -6.12 11.30
N ILE A 45 -8.56 -5.99 11.16
CA ILE A 45 -9.19 -4.80 10.58
C ILE A 45 -8.93 -3.56 11.46
N SER A 46 -9.10 -3.66 12.78
CA SER A 46 -8.79 -2.56 13.70
C SER A 46 -7.31 -2.18 13.64
N ASN A 47 -6.40 -3.16 13.59
CA ASN A 47 -4.98 -2.89 13.44
C ASN A 47 -4.65 -2.21 12.11
N LEU A 48 -5.27 -2.66 11.01
CA LEU A 48 -5.11 -2.05 9.69
C LEU A 48 -5.59 -0.61 9.68
N ILE A 49 -6.78 -0.34 10.23
CA ILE A 49 -7.35 1.01 10.32
C ILE A 49 -6.45 1.90 11.19
N ASN A 50 -5.94 1.41 12.32
CA ASN A 50 -5.03 2.19 13.17
C ASN A 50 -3.72 2.54 12.45
N SER A 51 -3.11 1.57 11.75
CA SER A 51 -1.88 1.78 10.99
C SER A 51 -2.07 2.74 9.81
N MET A 52 -3.19 2.59 9.08
CA MET A 52 -3.53 3.49 7.97
C MET A 52 -4.01 4.86 8.46
N GLY A 53 -4.61 4.94 9.66
CA GLY A 53 -5.08 6.18 10.26
C GLY A 53 -3.95 7.18 10.52
N TYR A 54 -2.80 6.70 11.01
CA TYR A 54 -1.60 7.53 11.14
C TYR A 54 -1.17 8.13 9.79
N ILE A 55 -1.12 7.30 8.74
CA ILE A 55 -0.75 7.73 7.39
C ILE A 55 -1.78 8.71 6.83
N ALA A 56 -3.08 8.49 7.07
CA ALA A 56 -4.13 9.38 6.62
C ALA A 56 -4.02 10.78 7.26
N VAL A 57 -3.74 10.85 8.57
CA VAL A 57 -3.52 12.14 9.26
C VAL A 57 -2.29 12.85 8.70
N LEU A 58 -1.18 12.15 8.49
CA LEU A 58 0.01 12.70 7.84
C LEU A 58 -0.29 13.21 6.43
N ALA A 59 -1.05 12.44 5.63
CA ALA A 59 -1.42 12.82 4.28
C ALA A 59 -2.24 14.11 4.26
N VAL A 60 -3.21 14.26 5.17
CA VAL A 60 -3.97 15.51 5.33
C VAL A 60 -3.02 16.67 5.66
N GLY A 61 -2.07 16.49 6.58
CA GLY A 61 -1.03 17.49 6.86
C GLY A 61 -0.22 17.88 5.61
N MET A 62 0.18 16.89 4.81
CA MET A 62 0.91 17.10 3.56
C MET A 62 0.09 17.84 2.49
N THR A 63 -1.26 17.74 2.49
CA THR A 63 -2.09 18.49 1.53
C THR A 63 -1.99 20.01 1.72
N LEU A 64 -1.93 20.50 2.96
CA LEU A 64 -1.77 21.92 3.27
C LEU A 64 -0.39 22.42 2.80
N VAL A 65 0.65 21.61 3.00
CA VAL A 65 2.01 21.92 2.55
C VAL A 65 2.07 21.97 1.01
N LEU A 66 1.34 21.08 0.32
CA LEU A 66 1.28 21.03 -1.16
C LEU A 66 0.65 22.30 -1.73
N ILE A 67 -0.40 22.80 -1.08
CA ILE A 67 -1.12 24.02 -1.49
C ILE A 67 -0.22 25.26 -1.39
N ILE A 68 0.62 25.34 -0.35
CA ILE A 68 1.52 26.48 -0.11
C ILE A 68 2.70 26.50 -1.10
N LYS A 69 2.86 25.46 -1.96
CA LYS A 69 3.90 25.35 -3.01
C LYS A 69 5.35 25.51 -2.52
N HIS A 70 5.56 25.46 -1.21
CA HIS A 70 6.90 25.44 -0.59
C HIS A 70 7.44 24.01 -0.44
N ILE A 71 6.83 23.02 -1.11
CA ILE A 71 7.28 21.64 -1.02
C ILE A 71 8.54 21.46 -1.84
N ASP A 72 9.63 21.29 -1.12
CA ASP A 72 10.71 20.45 -1.60
C ASP A 72 10.16 19.02 -1.78
N LEU A 73 9.98 18.60 -3.03
CA LEU A 73 9.43 17.30 -3.44
C LEU A 73 10.29 16.12 -2.94
N SER A 74 11.41 16.44 -2.28
CA SER A 74 12.40 15.54 -1.68
C SER A 74 11.83 14.49 -0.76
N VAL A 75 10.79 14.76 0.06
CA VAL A 75 10.26 13.76 1.02
C VAL A 75 9.72 12.52 0.30
N GLY A 76 9.04 12.70 -0.84
CA GLY A 76 8.53 11.60 -1.65
C GLY A 76 9.63 10.83 -2.37
N TYR A 77 10.62 11.55 -2.92
CA TYR A 77 11.77 10.94 -3.60
C TYR A 77 12.65 10.15 -2.63
N ILE A 78 13.00 10.72 -1.47
CA ILE A 78 13.83 10.08 -0.44
C ILE A 78 13.12 8.84 0.10
N SER A 79 11.83 8.93 0.44
CA SER A 79 11.07 7.76 0.92
C SER A 79 11.01 6.63 -0.12
N GLY A 80 10.83 6.96 -1.40
CA GLY A 80 10.82 5.96 -2.48
C GLY A 80 12.20 5.35 -2.74
N PHE A 81 13.24 6.18 -2.78
CA PHE A 81 14.62 5.76 -2.99
C PHE A 81 15.12 4.86 -1.85
N LEU A 82 14.95 5.28 -0.61
CA LEU A 82 15.34 4.50 0.56
C LEU A 82 14.55 3.18 0.66
N GLY A 83 13.27 3.19 0.27
CA GLY A 83 12.47 1.97 0.16
C GLY A 83 13.00 0.99 -0.88
N ALA A 84 13.41 1.48 -2.04
CA ALA A 84 14.04 0.65 -3.08
C ALA A 84 15.41 0.10 -2.62
N VAL A 85 16.23 0.93 -1.97
CA VAL A 85 17.52 0.51 -1.38
C VAL A 85 17.30 -0.56 -0.31
N ALA A 86 16.33 -0.38 0.59
CA ALA A 86 15.98 -1.38 1.59
C ALA A 86 15.55 -2.71 0.95
N ALA A 87 14.72 -2.64 -0.10
CA ALA A 87 14.30 -3.83 -0.84
C ALA A 87 15.49 -4.55 -1.48
N VAL A 88 16.43 -3.84 -2.11
CA VAL A 88 17.63 -4.44 -2.70
C VAL A 88 18.53 -5.06 -1.63
N LEU A 89 18.77 -4.38 -0.51
CA LEU A 89 19.59 -4.92 0.58
C LEU A 89 19.00 -6.21 1.17
N LEU A 90 17.67 -6.29 1.29
CA LEU A 90 16.99 -7.47 1.82
C LEU A 90 16.85 -8.60 0.80
N THR A 91 16.63 -8.29 -0.48
CA THR A 91 16.29 -9.31 -1.50
C THR A 91 17.46 -9.76 -2.33
N SER A 92 18.36 -8.84 -2.70
CA SER A 92 19.47 -9.12 -3.61
C SER A 92 20.74 -9.45 -2.85
N TRP A 93 20.96 -8.80 -1.70
CA TRP A 93 22.16 -8.99 -0.90
C TRP A 93 21.92 -9.83 0.37
N ASP A 94 20.67 -10.25 0.60
CA ASP A 94 20.23 -11.11 1.71
C ASP A 94 20.74 -10.63 3.09
N LEU A 95 20.86 -9.31 3.27
CA LEU A 95 21.31 -8.76 4.55
C LEU A 95 20.22 -8.94 5.61
N PRO A 96 20.61 -9.26 6.87
CA PRO A 96 19.67 -9.30 7.96
C PRO A 96 19.06 -7.93 8.21
N VAL A 97 17.76 -7.91 8.52
CA VAL A 97 16.95 -6.71 8.79
C VAL A 97 17.61 -5.76 9.81
N VAL A 98 18.30 -6.35 10.79
CA VAL A 98 19.03 -5.63 11.85
C VAL A 98 20.12 -4.71 11.29
N ILE A 99 20.74 -5.05 10.15
CA ILE A 99 21.78 -4.24 9.50
C ILE A 99 21.15 -3.29 8.48
N THR A 100 20.12 -3.75 7.76
CA THR A 100 19.45 -2.96 6.73
C THR A 100 18.77 -1.71 7.30
N ILE A 101 18.10 -1.81 8.45
CA ILE A 101 17.40 -0.66 9.06
C ILE A 101 18.37 0.49 9.39
N PRO A 102 19.47 0.27 10.15
CA PRO A 102 20.47 1.31 10.39
C PRO A 102 21.11 1.86 9.11
N ALA A 103 21.42 1.00 8.14
CA ALA A 103 22.06 1.43 6.89
C ALA A 103 21.17 2.40 6.09
N VAL A 104 19.89 2.09 5.97
CA VAL A 104 18.91 2.93 5.26
C VAL A 104 18.63 4.22 6.03
N LEU A 105 18.62 4.19 7.38
CA LEU A 105 18.50 5.39 8.19
C LEU A 105 19.69 6.33 8.01
N ILE A 106 20.92 5.80 8.02
CA ILE A 106 22.13 6.61 7.78
C ILE A 106 22.10 7.24 6.38
N LEU A 107 21.69 6.47 5.36
CA LEU A 107 21.54 6.96 3.99
C LEU A 107 20.46 8.03 3.84
N GLY A 108 19.43 8.02 4.70
CA GLY A 108 18.32 8.98 4.64
C GLY A 108 18.53 10.28 5.42
N VAL A 109 19.57 10.35 6.26
CA VAL A 109 19.92 11.56 7.04
C VAL A 109 20.77 12.55 6.24
N GLY A 110 21.42 12.09 5.16
CA GLY A 110 22.18 12.92 4.22
C GLY A 110 21.33 13.42 3.05
#